data_AF-A0A9E4KTS7-F1
#
_entry.id   AF-A0A9E4KTS7-F1
#
_cell.length_a   1.000
_cell.length_b   1.000
_cell.length_c   1.000
_cell.angle_alpha   90.00
_cell.angle_beta   90.00
_cell.angle_gamma   90.00
#
_symmetry.space_group_name_H-M   'P 1'
#
loop_
_entity.id
_entity.type
_entity.pdbx_description
1 polymer ?
#
loop_
_entity_poly.entity_id
_entity_poly.type
_entity_poly.pdbx_seq_one_letter_code
_entity_poly.pdbx_strand_id
1 'polypeptide(L)'
;MTAFKAHGRPSGLFSSSQGDMVEAAVTMPLLLLVTFALINFALVGHARNSAQNAANHGARVGAVTASGAGSAATQEAERLMANCFCTYSVTVSAANAPGGTVTVAVAWTVPSYMDGFLQVMGGSAQGDFSGTVSASHRKEGW
;
A
#
# COMPACT_ATOMS: atom_id res chain seq x y z
N MET A 1 77.69 -5.48 -32.22
CA MET A 1 76.77 -6.59 -31.90
C MET A 1 76.19 -6.33 -30.52
N THR A 2 75.30 -5.35 -30.36
CA THR A 2 73.82 -5.46 -30.35
C THR A 2 73.21 -6.44 -29.34
N ALA A 3 72.51 -5.83 -28.38
CA ALA A 3 71.25 -6.26 -27.74
C ALA A 3 71.25 -7.26 -26.57
N PHE A 4 70.86 -6.78 -25.38
CA PHE A 4 69.72 -7.36 -24.66
C PHE A 4 68.95 -6.26 -23.91
N LYS A 5 67.69 -6.07 -24.29
CA LYS A 5 66.81 -4.96 -23.90
C LYS A 5 66.05 -5.36 -22.64
N ALA A 6 66.20 -4.59 -21.57
CA ALA A 6 65.35 -4.68 -20.38
C ALA A 6 63.88 -4.51 -20.78
N HIS A 7 63.02 -5.44 -20.37
CA HIS A 7 61.57 -5.25 -20.39
C HIS A 7 61.05 -5.34 -18.96
N GLY A 8 60.88 -4.17 -18.34
CA GLY A 8 59.86 -4.02 -17.34
C GLY A 8 58.48 -4.05 -18.00
N ARG A 9 57.49 -4.54 -17.25
CA ARG A 9 56.31 -3.77 -16.82
C ARG A 9 55.43 -4.68 -15.95
N PRO A 10 55.16 -4.35 -14.67
CA PRO A 10 54.03 -4.93 -13.97
C PRO A 10 52.75 -4.44 -14.65
N SER A 11 52.03 -5.35 -15.29
CA SER A 11 50.71 -5.07 -15.87
C SER A 11 49.74 -4.78 -14.72
N GLY A 12 49.16 -3.57 -14.76
CA GLY A 12 48.42 -2.95 -13.67
C GLY A 12 47.22 -3.75 -13.18
N LEU A 13 47.12 -3.81 -11.85
CA LEU A 13 46.03 -4.37 -11.04
C LEU A 13 44.79 -3.44 -10.98
N PHE A 14 44.58 -2.57 -11.97
CA PHE A 14 43.54 -1.54 -11.95
C PHE A 14 42.86 -1.45 -13.32
N SER A 15 42.01 -2.43 -13.64
CA SER A 15 41.13 -2.35 -14.81
C SER A 15 39.82 -3.09 -14.52
N SER A 16 38.89 -2.40 -13.85
CA SER A 16 37.46 -2.77 -13.79
C SER A 16 36.58 -1.75 -13.04
N SER A 17 37.13 -0.85 -12.22
CA SER A 17 36.32 0.01 -11.35
C SER A 17 35.34 0.96 -12.05
N GLN A 18 35.65 1.45 -13.27
CA GLN A 18 34.78 2.42 -13.96
C GLN A 18 33.48 1.78 -14.48
N GLY A 19 33.52 0.52 -14.94
CA GLY A 19 32.33 -0.21 -15.38
C GLY A 19 31.42 -0.54 -14.20
N ASP A 20 32.02 -1.02 -13.10
CA ASP A 20 31.30 -1.32 -11.86
C ASP A 20 30.60 -0.08 -11.27
N MET A 21 31.22 1.10 -11.38
CA MET A 21 30.63 2.35 -10.91
C MET A 21 29.42 2.78 -11.74
N VAL A 22 29.44 2.59 -13.07
CA VAL A 22 28.32 2.94 -13.95
C VAL A 22 27.15 1.98 -13.75
N GLU A 23 27.42 0.68 -13.60
CA GLU A 23 26.39 -0.31 -13.31
C GLU A 23 25.74 -0.03 -11.95
N ALA A 24 26.53 0.23 -10.90
CA ALA A 24 26.01 0.61 -9.59
C ALA A 24 25.18 1.91 -9.63
N ALA A 25 25.60 2.90 -10.44
CA ALA A 25 24.91 4.18 -10.58
C ALA A 25 23.50 4.04 -11.18
N VAL A 26 23.25 3.04 -12.01
CA VAL A 26 21.93 2.79 -12.61
C VAL A 26 21.13 1.75 -11.82
N THR A 27 21.78 0.73 -11.29
CA THR A 27 21.12 -0.36 -10.55
C THR A 27 20.63 0.08 -9.18
N MET A 28 21.38 0.88 -8.42
CA MET A 28 20.92 1.40 -7.12
C MET A 28 19.58 2.12 -7.18
N PRO A 29 19.41 3.18 -8.00
CA PRO A 29 18.14 3.90 -8.05
C PRO A 29 17.00 3.01 -8.55
N LEU A 30 17.27 2.07 -9.46
CA LEU A 30 16.26 1.13 -9.94
C LEU A 30 15.80 0.17 -8.84
N LEU A 31 16.72 -0.38 -8.05
CA LEU A 31 16.39 -1.23 -6.90
C LEU A 31 15.59 -0.47 -5.83
N LEU A 32 15.94 0.79 -5.56
CA LEU A 32 15.17 1.64 -4.65
C LEU A 32 13.75 1.86 -5.15
N LEU A 33 13.59 2.16 -6.45
CA LEU A 33 12.28 2.37 -7.06
C LEU A 33 11.41 1.12 -6.94
N VAL A 34 11.96 -0.07 -7.24
CA VAL A 34 11.26 -1.35 -7.05
C VAL A 34 10.91 -1.58 -5.58
N THR A 35 11.83 -1.27 -4.65
CA THR A 35 11.58 -1.42 -3.21
C THR A 35 10.43 -0.54 -2.74
N PHE A 36 10.41 0.74 -3.14
CA PHE A 36 9.29 1.64 -2.82
C PHE A 36 7.99 1.20 -3.48
N ALA A 37 8.03 0.69 -4.72
CA ALA A 37 6.85 0.14 -5.38
C ALA A 37 6.27 -1.06 -4.61
N LEU A 38 7.13 -1.96 -4.12
CA LEU A 38 6.71 -3.11 -3.30
C LEU A 38 6.12 -2.67 -1.96
N ILE A 39 6.71 -1.67 -1.29
CA ILE A 39 6.17 -1.11 -0.04
C ILE A 39 4.77 -0.53 -0.28
N ASN A 40 4.60 0.31 -1.30
CA ASN A 40 3.29 0.88 -1.63
C ASN A 40 2.28 -0.23 -1.96
N PHE A 41 2.67 -1.22 -2.76
CA PHE A 41 1.80 -2.35 -3.09
C PHE A 41 1.37 -3.13 -1.85
N ALA A 42 2.29 -3.39 -0.92
CA ALA A 42 1.98 -4.07 0.33
C ALA A 42 0.99 -3.27 1.19
N LEU A 43 1.19 -1.95 1.30
CA LEU A 43 0.29 -1.07 2.05
C LEU A 43 -1.10 -0.98 1.43
N VAL A 44 -1.20 -0.84 0.10
CA VAL A 44 -2.48 -0.85 -0.62
C VAL A 44 -3.20 -2.18 -0.44
N GLY A 45 -2.49 -3.31 -0.57
CA GLY A 45 -3.04 -4.63 -0.34
C GLY A 45 -3.56 -4.81 1.10
N HIS A 46 -2.79 -4.34 2.07
CA HIS A 46 -3.17 -4.36 3.48
C HIS A 46 -4.42 -3.50 3.75
N ALA A 47 -4.45 -2.25 3.28
CA ALA A 47 -5.59 -1.34 3.44
C ALA A 47 -6.87 -1.92 2.84
N ARG A 48 -6.78 -2.50 1.63
CA ARG A 48 -7.91 -3.14 0.96
C ARG A 48 -8.44 -4.35 1.74
N ASN A 49 -7.56 -5.23 2.22
CA ASN A 49 -7.97 -6.40 2.98
C ASN A 49 -8.57 -6.02 4.33
N SER A 50 -7.99 -5.02 5.02
CA SER A 50 -8.53 -4.49 6.27
C SER A 50 -9.92 -3.87 6.06
N ALA A 51 -10.09 -3.06 5.01
CA ALA A 51 -11.39 -2.46 4.66
C ALA A 51 -12.43 -3.51 4.29
N GLN A 52 -12.06 -4.56 3.56
CA GLN A 52 -12.95 -5.69 3.25
C GLN A 52 -13.40 -6.43 4.49
N ASN A 53 -12.48 -6.72 5.41
CA ASN A 53 -12.81 -7.37 6.67
C ASN A 53 -13.75 -6.49 7.52
N ALA A 54 -13.42 -5.20 7.64
CA ALA A 54 -14.22 -4.22 8.38
C ALA A 54 -15.63 -4.06 7.81
N ALA A 55 -15.77 -3.94 6.49
CA ALA A 55 -17.07 -3.80 5.84
C ALA A 55 -17.95 -5.05 6.07
N ASN A 56 -17.38 -6.25 5.85
CA ASN A 56 -18.11 -7.49 6.03
C ASN A 56 -18.51 -7.73 7.49
N HIS A 57 -17.58 -7.50 8.42
CA HIS A 57 -17.84 -7.72 9.84
C HIS A 57 -18.84 -6.68 10.38
N GLY A 58 -18.65 -5.40 10.07
CA GLY A 58 -19.57 -4.33 10.45
C GLY A 58 -20.98 -4.56 9.91
N ALA A 59 -21.12 -4.98 8.65
CA ALA A 59 -22.43 -5.26 8.06
C ALA A 59 -23.12 -6.46 8.74
N ARG A 60 -22.38 -7.50 9.14
CA ARG A 60 -22.93 -8.63 9.91
C ARG A 60 -23.38 -8.22 11.31
N VAL A 61 -22.55 -7.46 12.03
CA VAL A 61 -22.87 -6.99 13.38
C VAL A 61 -24.08 -6.04 13.34
N GLY A 62 -24.16 -5.15 12.36
CA GLY A 62 -25.32 -4.29 12.18
C GLY A 62 -26.59 -5.07 11.83
N ALA A 63 -26.48 -6.15 11.04
CA ALA A 63 -27.63 -6.98 10.65
C ALA A 63 -28.30 -7.72 11.83
N VAL A 64 -27.54 -8.10 12.86
CA VAL A 64 -28.05 -8.82 14.03
C VAL A 64 -28.48 -7.88 15.18
N THR A 65 -28.05 -6.62 15.14
CA THR A 65 -28.34 -5.66 16.21
C THR A 65 -29.78 -5.15 16.10
N ALA A 66 -30.58 -5.35 17.16
CA ALA A 66 -31.99 -4.97 17.19
C ALA A 66 -32.20 -3.44 17.07
N SER A 67 -31.55 -2.66 17.94
CA SER A 67 -31.59 -1.19 17.96
C SER A 67 -30.18 -0.60 17.78
N GLY A 68 -30.05 0.40 16.91
CA GLY A 68 -28.74 1.03 16.65
C GLY A 68 -27.83 0.23 15.72
N ALA A 69 -28.40 -0.49 14.75
CA ALA A 69 -27.66 -1.26 13.73
C ALA A 69 -26.55 -0.45 13.03
N GLY A 70 -26.86 0.82 12.70
CA GLY A 70 -25.88 1.72 12.09
C GLY A 70 -24.69 2.01 13.00
N SER A 71 -24.93 2.41 14.26
CA SER A 71 -23.88 2.74 15.21
C SER A 71 -23.02 1.53 15.59
N ALA A 72 -23.62 0.35 15.75
CA ALA A 72 -22.89 -0.89 16.05
C ALA A 72 -21.99 -1.29 14.88
N ALA A 73 -22.49 -1.20 13.65
CA ALA A 73 -21.71 -1.47 12.45
C ALA A 73 -20.55 -0.49 12.27
N THR A 74 -20.77 0.81 12.53
CA THR A 74 -19.73 1.83 12.44
C THR A 74 -18.62 1.62 13.47
N GLN A 75 -18.98 1.46 14.75
CA GLN A 75 -17.99 1.27 15.83
C GLN A 75 -17.09 0.06 15.57
N GLU A 76 -17.67 -1.04 15.11
CA GLU A 76 -16.90 -2.25 14.86
C GLU A 76 -16.02 -2.13 13.60
N ALA A 77 -16.52 -1.49 12.54
CA ALA A 77 -15.73 -1.21 11.35
C ALA A 77 -14.55 -0.26 11.67
N GLU A 78 -14.77 0.78 12.48
CA GLU A 78 -13.73 1.69 12.96
C GLU A 78 -12.70 0.97 13.84
N ARG A 79 -13.16 0.10 14.75
CA ARG A 79 -12.27 -0.70 15.61
C ARG A 79 -11.33 -1.59 14.81
N LEU A 80 -11.82 -2.19 13.72
CA LEU A 80 -11.02 -3.01 12.82
C LEU A 80 -10.06 -2.17 11.96
N MET A 81 -10.44 -0.96 11.59
CA MET A 81 -9.59 -0.03 10.83
C MET A 81 -8.60 0.77 11.70
N ALA A 82 -8.73 0.73 13.03
CA ALA A 82 -7.91 1.51 13.96
C ALA A 82 -6.39 1.29 13.80
N ASN A 83 -5.98 0.09 13.37
CA ASN A 83 -4.58 -0.26 13.16
C ASN A 83 -4.15 -0.20 11.67
N CYS A 84 -4.98 0.37 10.79
CA CYS A 84 -4.61 0.52 9.39
C CYS A 84 -3.50 1.57 9.23
N PHE A 85 -2.47 1.23 8.47
CA PHE A 85 -1.50 2.21 7.96
C PHE A 85 -2.07 2.97 6.76
N CYS A 86 -3.23 3.60 6.95
CA CYS A 86 -3.96 4.33 5.92
C CYS A 86 -4.86 5.39 6.55
N THR A 87 -5.24 6.42 5.78
CA THR A 87 -6.40 7.24 6.14
C THR A 87 -7.66 6.54 5.66
N TYR A 88 -8.73 6.57 6.46
CA TYR A 88 -9.95 5.87 6.14
C TYR A 88 -11.19 6.67 6.53
N SER A 89 -12.31 6.38 5.88
CA SER A 89 -13.63 6.83 6.29
C SER A 89 -14.62 5.69 6.20
N VAL A 90 -15.42 5.50 7.25
CA VAL A 90 -16.47 4.50 7.33
C VAL A 90 -17.81 5.19 7.11
N THR A 91 -18.59 4.71 6.15
CA THR A 91 -19.95 5.16 5.88
C THR A 91 -20.89 3.98 6.01
N VAL A 92 -21.88 4.09 6.91
CA VAL A 92 -22.86 3.03 7.13
C VAL A 92 -24.25 3.52 6.74
N SER A 93 -24.95 2.72 5.94
CA SER A 93 -26.36 2.88 5.64
C SER A 93 -27.10 1.66 6.20
N ALA A 94 -27.85 1.86 7.29
CA ALA A 94 -28.59 0.79 7.95
C ALA A 94 -30.08 1.13 7.96
N ALA A 95 -30.90 0.26 7.38
CA ALA A 95 -32.34 0.32 7.56
C ALA A 95 -32.71 -0.24 8.95
N ASN A 96 -33.46 0.55 9.73
CA ASN A 96 -33.86 0.16 11.09
C ASN A 96 -35.04 -0.84 11.13
N ALA A 97 -35.77 -0.99 10.02
CA ALA A 97 -36.92 -1.90 9.92
C ALA A 97 -36.50 -3.37 9.68
N PRO A 98 -37.28 -4.36 10.17
CA PRO A 98 -37.09 -5.77 9.84
C PRO A 98 -37.10 -6.01 8.33
N GLY A 99 -36.17 -6.83 7.82
CA GLY A 99 -35.99 -7.05 6.38
C GLY A 99 -35.23 -5.94 5.63
N GLY A 100 -34.82 -4.88 6.34
CA GLY A 100 -33.93 -3.85 5.83
C GLY A 100 -32.53 -4.39 5.49
N THR A 101 -31.74 -3.62 4.74
CA THR A 101 -30.34 -3.96 4.46
C THR A 101 -29.41 -3.03 5.23
N VAL A 102 -28.33 -3.58 5.76
CA VAL A 102 -27.21 -2.85 6.36
C VAL A 102 -26.04 -2.91 5.39
N THR A 103 -25.66 -1.76 4.85
CA THR A 103 -24.54 -1.60 3.95
C THR A 103 -23.45 -0.79 4.65
N VAL A 104 -22.25 -1.35 4.71
CA VAL A 104 -21.06 -0.69 5.24
C VAL A 104 -20.11 -0.45 4.08
N ALA A 105 -19.72 0.80 3.88
CA ALA A 105 -18.70 1.21 2.93
C ALA A 105 -17.49 1.78 3.68
N VAL A 106 -16.29 1.34 3.31
CA VAL A 106 -15.03 1.82 3.87
C VAL A 106 -14.20 2.36 2.72
N ALA A 107 -14.00 3.68 2.72
CA ALA A 107 -13.05 4.32 1.84
C ALA A 107 -11.69 4.38 2.53
N TRP A 108 -10.62 4.21 1.77
CA TRP A 108 -9.25 4.22 2.25
C TRP A 108 -8.35 4.96 1.27
N THR A 109 -7.32 5.61 1.81
CA THR A 109 -6.27 6.29 1.07
C THR A 109 -4.91 5.97 1.70
N VAL A 110 -3.96 5.57 0.87
CA VAL A 110 -2.59 5.24 1.22
C VAL A 110 -1.66 6.24 0.54
N PRO A 111 -0.80 6.94 1.29
CA PRO A 111 0.15 7.89 0.72
C PRO A 111 1.18 7.18 -0.15
N SER A 112 1.54 7.78 -1.29
CA SER A 112 2.55 7.23 -2.20
C SER A 112 3.97 7.56 -1.71
N TYR A 113 4.69 6.56 -1.19
CA TYR A 113 6.11 6.70 -0.85
C TYR A 113 7.00 6.82 -2.10
N MET A 114 6.49 6.40 -3.26
CA MET A 114 7.20 6.48 -4.53
C MET A 114 7.25 7.92 -5.04
N ASP A 115 6.24 8.74 -4.73
CA ASP A 115 6.17 10.13 -5.18
C ASP A 115 7.30 10.99 -4.60
N GLY A 116 7.62 10.82 -3.31
CA GLY A 116 8.72 11.53 -2.68
C GLY A 116 10.09 11.19 -3.30
N PHE A 117 10.31 9.92 -3.64
CA PHE A 117 11.54 9.50 -4.31
C PHE A 117 11.61 9.97 -5.76
N LEU A 118 10.51 9.85 -6.51
CA LEU A 118 10.45 10.30 -7.90
C LEU A 118 10.64 11.81 -8.02
N GLN A 119 10.07 12.62 -7.12
CA GLN A 119 10.32 14.07 -7.12
C GLN A 119 11.80 14.42 -6.94
N VAL A 120 12.51 13.73 -6.04
CA VAL A 120 13.96 13.93 -5.84
C VAL A 120 14.75 13.57 -7.09
N MET A 121 14.29 12.57 -7.85
CA MET A 121 14.89 12.13 -9.12
C MET A 121 14.44 12.94 -10.34
N GLY A 122 13.64 14.01 -10.16
CA GLY A 122 13.12 14.84 -11.25
C GLY A 122 11.95 14.21 -12.04
N GLY A 123 11.37 13.12 -11.54
CA GLY A 123 10.17 12.48 -12.07
C GLY A 123 8.88 13.12 -11.56
N SER A 124 7.76 12.76 -12.19
CA SER A 124 6.42 13.23 -11.83
C SER A 124 5.72 12.29 -10.85
N ALA A 125 5.06 12.86 -9.83
CA ALA A 125 4.24 12.14 -8.87
C ALA A 125 2.94 11.59 -9.50
N GLN A 126 2.51 10.41 -9.07
CA GLN A 126 1.26 9.77 -9.51
C GLN A 126 0.09 10.00 -8.54
N GLY A 127 0.35 10.51 -7.33
CA GLY A 127 -0.64 10.80 -6.31
C GLY A 127 -0.91 9.63 -5.36
N ASP A 128 -1.75 9.88 -4.36
CA ASP A 128 -2.12 8.87 -3.36
C ASP A 128 -2.97 7.73 -3.95
N PHE A 129 -2.81 6.54 -3.40
CA PHE A 129 -3.63 5.38 -3.78
C PHE A 129 -4.91 5.36 -2.95
N SER A 130 -6.07 5.45 -3.59
CA SER A 130 -7.35 5.42 -2.90
C SER A 130 -8.28 4.36 -3.48
N GLY A 131 -9.24 3.93 -2.66
CA GLY A 131 -10.27 2.99 -3.05
C GLY A 131 -11.43 2.96 -2.07
N THR A 132 -12.51 2.30 -2.47
CA THR A 132 -13.67 2.08 -1.59
C THR A 132 -14.13 0.65 -1.73
N VAL A 133 -14.46 0.05 -0.58
CA VAL A 133 -15.00 -1.30 -0.49
C VAL A 133 -16.33 -1.23 0.24
N SER A 134 -17.34 -1.93 -0.25
CA SER A 134 -18.62 -2.04 0.42
C SER A 134 -19.05 -3.50 0.61
N ALA A 135 -19.80 -3.74 1.68
CA ALA A 135 -20.44 -5.01 1.96
C ALA A 135 -21.86 -4.74 2.48
N SER A 136 -22.80 -5.62 2.15
CA SER A 136 -24.21 -5.49 2.55
C SER A 136 -24.76 -6.79 3.11
N HIS A 137 -25.48 -6.71 4.22
CA HIS A 137 -26.18 -7.83 4.85
C HIS A 137 -27.63 -7.47 5.15
N ARG A 138 -28.55 -8.44 5.04
CA ARG A 138 -29.95 -8.25 5.42
C ARG A 138 -30.11 -8.29 6.94
N LYS A 139 -30.96 -7.41 7.47
CA LYS A 139 -31.27 -7.31 8.89
C LYS A 139 -32.22 -8.44 9.29
N GLU A 140 -31.78 -9.25 10.26
CA GLU A 140 -32.54 -10.39 10.78
C GLU A 140 -33.04 -10.17 12.20
N GLY A 141 -32.64 -9.08 12.87
CA GLY A 141 -33.20 -8.70 14.17
C GLY A 141 -34.67 -8.27 14.07
N TRP A 142 -35.54 -8.95 14.82
CA TRP A 142 -36.96 -8.61 15.02
C TRP A 142 -37.14 -7.42 15.96
#